data_AF-A0A3D3FCF4-F1
#
_entry.id   AF-A0A3D3FCF4-F1
#
_cell.length_a   1.000
_cell.length_b   1.000
_cell.length_c   1.000
_cell.angle_alpha   90.00
_cell.angle_beta   90.00
_cell.angle_gamma   90.00
#
_symmetry.space_group_name_H-M   'P 1'
#
loop_
_entity.id
_entity.type
_entity.pdbx_description
1 polymer ?
#
loop_
_entity_poly.entity_id
_entity_poly.type
_entity_poly.pdbx_seq_one_letter_code
_entity_poly.pdbx_strand_id
1 'polypeptide(L)'
;MIVLISQSEHDYDMKLIRRAYDLADSAHGEQKRLSGLPYITHPVAVACILVQLGMDSECIAAGLLHDVVEDTKISLEELRRMFGSEIAGLVDGVTKITKMGRLPYNSRAVQQAENLRKMLIAMNEDIRVIIIKLADRLHNMRTAQYWEPEKQREKALESMEVYAPIAHRLGIRAIKEELEDLSLRILDPYAYKEIEDSLALRRDERNAFIEKTKQLIK
;
A
#
# COMPACT_ATOMS: atom_id res chain seq x y z
N MET A 1 7.24 4.76 12.79
CA MET A 1 6.68 6.04 12.30
C MET A 1 7.48 7.25 12.77
N ILE A 2 7.54 7.58 14.07
CA ILE A 2 8.25 8.78 14.57
C ILE A 2 9.72 8.81 14.13
N VAL A 3 10.43 7.69 14.22
CA VAL A 3 11.82 7.58 13.75
C VAL A 3 11.95 7.87 12.25
N LEU A 4 11.03 7.35 11.43
CA LEU A 4 11.03 7.59 9.98
C LEU A 4 10.79 9.07 9.66
N ILE A 5 9.83 9.69 10.35
CA ILE A 5 9.54 11.12 10.21
C ILE A 5 10.77 11.95 10.61
N SER A 6 11.42 11.62 11.73
CA SER A 6 12.62 12.34 12.19
C SER A 6 13.85 12.17 11.30
N GLN A 7 13.88 11.10 10.50
CA GLN A 7 14.94 10.83 9.52
C GLN A 7 14.62 11.41 8.14
N SER A 8 13.39 11.87 7.92
CA SER A 8 13.00 12.53 6.67
C SER A 8 13.48 13.97 6.64
N GLU A 9 13.73 14.49 5.45
CA GLU A 9 14.02 15.91 5.23
C GLU A 9 12.74 16.76 5.13
N HIS A 10 11.57 16.18 5.40
CA HIS A 10 10.27 16.83 5.27
C HIS A 10 9.75 17.32 6.62
N ASP A 11 9.20 18.53 6.62
CA ASP A 11 8.52 19.08 7.78
C ASP A 11 7.09 18.55 7.83
N TYR A 12 6.81 17.76 8.86
CA TYR A 12 5.53 17.08 9.05
C TYR A 12 4.71 17.76 10.14
N ASP A 13 3.42 18.00 9.87
CA ASP A 13 2.48 18.41 10.92
C ASP A 13 2.19 17.20 11.84
N MET A 14 3.03 17.07 12.85
CA MET A 14 2.92 16.02 13.85
C MET A 14 1.62 16.10 14.65
N LYS A 15 0.99 17.27 14.78
CA LYS A 15 -0.29 17.41 15.47
C LYS A 15 -1.41 16.85 14.61
N LEU A 16 -1.38 17.10 13.30
CA LEU A 16 -2.33 16.51 12.35
C LEU A 16 -2.23 14.98 12.33
N ILE A 17 -1.01 14.45 12.15
CA ILE A 17 -0.76 13.00 12.10
C ILE A 17 -1.17 12.34 13.43
N ARG A 18 -0.85 12.98 14.56
CA ARG A 18 -1.24 12.45 15.88
C ARG A 18 -2.76 12.39 16.05
N ARG A 19 -3.49 13.45 15.69
CA ARG A 19 -4.96 13.46 15.74
C ARG A 19 -5.57 12.38 14.85
N ALA A 20 -5.02 12.17 13.65
CA ALA A 20 -5.46 11.12 12.74
C ALA A 20 -5.22 9.72 13.33
N TYR A 21 -4.06 9.50 13.96
CA TYR A 21 -3.75 8.26 14.68
C TYR A 21 -4.73 8.02 15.83
N ASP A 22 -4.94 9.01 16.71
CA ASP A 22 -5.80 8.86 17.88
C ASP A 22 -7.26 8.58 17.46
N LEU A 23 -7.73 9.20 16.36
CA LEU A 23 -9.03 8.87 15.79
C LEU A 23 -9.08 7.44 15.25
N ALA A 24 -8.11 7.02 14.43
CA ALA A 24 -8.09 5.67 13.88
C ALA A 24 -8.03 4.60 14.97
N ASP A 25 -7.20 4.80 15.99
CA ASP A 25 -7.05 3.88 17.12
C ASP A 25 -8.35 3.75 17.92
N SER A 26 -8.98 4.88 18.25
CA SER A 26 -10.26 4.89 18.96
C SER A 26 -11.42 4.34 18.12
N ALA A 27 -11.44 4.59 16.82
CA ALA A 27 -12.51 4.14 15.92
C ALA A 27 -12.48 2.62 15.71
N HIS A 28 -11.28 2.05 15.55
CA HIS A 28 -11.12 0.60 15.40
C HIS A 28 -11.19 -0.15 16.73
N GLY A 29 -10.84 0.48 17.87
CA GLY A 29 -11.05 -0.07 19.21
C GLY A 29 -10.51 -1.50 19.37
N GLU A 30 -11.37 -2.44 19.75
CA GLU A 30 -11.00 -3.85 19.95
C GLU A 30 -10.92 -4.68 18.66
N GLN A 31 -11.11 -4.07 17.49
CA GLN A 31 -11.01 -4.74 16.20
C GLN A 31 -9.61 -5.35 16.01
N LYS A 32 -9.58 -6.58 15.51
CA LYS A 32 -8.34 -7.32 15.22
C LYS A 32 -8.22 -7.64 13.73
N ARG A 33 -6.98 -7.65 13.24
CA ARG A 33 -6.64 -8.22 11.93
C ARG A 33 -6.77 -9.74 11.99
N LEU A 34 -6.78 -10.39 10.82
CA LEU A 34 -6.72 -11.86 10.70
C LEU A 34 -5.47 -12.47 11.36
N SER A 35 -4.41 -11.68 11.53
CA SER A 35 -3.21 -12.07 12.28
C SER A 35 -3.41 -12.11 13.81
N GLY A 36 -4.54 -11.61 14.32
CA GLY A 36 -4.81 -11.45 15.76
C GLY A 36 -4.28 -10.14 16.37
N LEU A 37 -3.52 -9.33 15.61
CA LEU A 37 -3.03 -8.03 16.07
C LEU A 37 -4.13 -6.95 16.05
N PRO A 38 -4.03 -5.89 16.87
CA PRO A 38 -4.94 -4.74 16.82
C PRO A 38 -5.03 -4.13 15.41
N TYR A 39 -6.22 -3.72 14.97
CA TYR A 39 -6.44 -3.25 13.60
C TYR A 39 -5.60 -2.02 13.25
N ILE A 40 -5.37 -1.12 14.22
CA ILE A 40 -4.54 0.09 14.08
C ILE A 40 -3.13 -0.18 13.53
N THR A 41 -2.61 -1.40 13.70
CA THR A 41 -1.31 -1.79 13.13
C THR A 41 -1.28 -1.65 11.61
N HIS A 42 -2.40 -1.86 10.91
CA HIS A 42 -2.47 -1.71 9.46
C HIS A 42 -2.42 -0.25 9.00
N PRO A 43 -3.32 0.66 9.44
CA PRO A 43 -3.22 2.07 9.08
C PRO A 43 -1.85 2.68 9.43
N VAL A 44 -1.25 2.30 10.56
CA VAL A 44 0.10 2.75 10.93
C VAL A 44 1.16 2.25 9.94
N ALA A 45 1.08 1.01 9.49
CA ALA A 45 2.01 0.48 8.49
C ALA A 45 1.84 1.16 7.12
N VAL A 46 0.60 1.45 6.71
CA VAL A 46 0.30 2.23 5.50
C VAL A 46 0.92 3.63 5.62
N ALA A 47 0.70 4.32 6.74
CA ALA A 47 1.31 5.62 7.01
C ALA A 47 2.85 5.58 6.98
N CYS A 48 3.47 4.53 7.50
CA CYS A 48 4.93 4.37 7.43
C CYS A 48 5.42 4.21 5.98
N ILE A 49 4.70 3.48 5.13
CA ILE A 49 5.04 3.37 3.70
C ILE A 49 4.93 4.76 3.04
N LEU A 50 3.88 5.53 3.34
CA LEU A 50 3.71 6.89 2.81
C LEU A 50 4.82 7.84 3.24
N VAL A 51 5.27 7.78 4.50
CA VAL A 51 6.44 8.53 4.97
C VAL A 51 7.71 8.13 4.21
N GLN A 52 7.92 6.84 3.97
CA GLN A 52 9.09 6.35 3.21
C GLN A 52 9.08 6.82 1.75
N LEU A 53 7.89 7.07 1.19
CA LEU A 53 7.73 7.65 -0.15
C LEU A 53 7.89 9.18 -0.17
N GLY A 54 8.04 9.84 0.99
CA GLY A 54 8.13 11.29 1.09
C GLY A 54 6.80 12.01 0.87
N MET A 55 5.67 11.36 1.15
CA MET A 55 4.35 11.99 1.03
C MET A 55 4.14 13.07 2.09
N ASP A 56 3.23 14.01 1.83
CA ASP A 56 2.85 15.12 2.72
C ASP A 56 2.03 14.66 3.95
N SER A 57 1.83 15.59 4.90
CA SER A 57 1.14 15.32 6.18
C SER A 57 -0.31 14.91 5.97
N GLU A 58 -0.98 15.51 5.00
CA GLU A 58 -2.37 15.27 4.61
C GLU A 58 -2.54 13.86 4.04
N CYS A 59 -1.63 13.42 3.16
CA CYS A 59 -1.64 12.05 2.63
C CYS A 59 -1.35 11.02 3.73
N ILE A 60 -0.41 11.29 4.63
CA ILE A 60 -0.14 10.40 5.78
C ILE A 60 -1.36 10.32 6.69
N ALA A 61 -2.01 11.44 7.00
CA ALA A 61 -3.23 11.48 7.80
C ALA A 61 -4.37 10.72 7.11
N ALA A 62 -4.55 10.91 5.80
CA ALA A 62 -5.53 10.14 5.02
C ALA A 62 -5.22 8.64 5.02
N GLY A 63 -3.94 8.24 4.94
CA GLY A 63 -3.52 6.86 5.06
C GLY A 63 -3.81 6.23 6.42
N LEU A 64 -3.74 7.00 7.52
CA LEU A 64 -4.18 6.55 8.84
C LEU A 64 -5.71 6.38 8.93
N LEU A 65 -6.46 7.16 8.15
CA LEU A 65 -7.92 7.23 8.22
C LEU A 65 -8.63 6.45 7.10
N HIS A 66 -7.89 5.82 6.18
CA HIS A 66 -8.45 5.31 4.92
C HIS A 66 -9.56 4.25 5.10
N ASP A 67 -9.44 3.39 6.12
CA ASP A 67 -10.42 2.36 6.44
C ASP A 67 -11.46 2.81 7.49
N VAL A 68 -11.30 3.99 8.09
CA VAL A 68 -12.17 4.43 9.18
C VAL A 68 -13.62 4.61 8.69
N VAL A 69 -13.81 5.18 7.51
CA VAL A 69 -15.15 5.37 6.93
C VAL A 69 -15.77 4.06 6.45
N GLU A 70 -14.94 3.05 6.15
CA GLU A 70 -15.40 1.77 5.62
C GLU A 70 -15.76 0.76 6.73
N ASP A 71 -14.94 0.71 7.77
CA ASP A 71 -15.01 -0.33 8.81
C ASP A 71 -15.60 0.16 10.15
N THR A 72 -15.85 1.45 10.30
CA THR A 72 -16.34 2.04 11.56
C THR A 72 -17.63 2.85 11.35
N LYS A 73 -18.14 3.45 12.43
CA LYS A 73 -19.38 4.26 12.39
C LYS A 73 -19.14 5.71 11.96
N ILE A 74 -17.89 6.12 11.78
CA ILE A 74 -17.54 7.50 11.45
C ILE A 74 -17.92 7.79 9.99
N SER A 75 -18.75 8.81 9.81
CA SER A 75 -19.17 9.27 8.48
C SER A 75 -18.12 10.16 7.82
N LEU A 76 -18.19 10.24 6.49
CA LEU A 76 -17.34 11.14 5.72
C LEU A 76 -17.58 12.63 6.08
N GLU A 77 -18.80 12.99 6.48
CA GLU A 77 -19.11 14.36 6.93
C GLU A 77 -18.43 14.69 8.26
N GLU A 78 -18.41 13.76 9.21
CA GLU A 78 -17.69 13.93 10.48
C GLU A 78 -16.18 14.06 10.23
N LEU A 79 -15.63 13.21 9.36
CA LEU A 79 -14.23 13.28 8.97
C LEU A 79 -13.88 14.65 8.36
N ARG A 80 -14.76 15.17 7.48
CA ARG A 80 -14.61 16.50 6.88
C ARG A 80 -14.66 17.62 7.91
N ARG A 81 -15.51 17.53 8.94
CA ARG A 81 -15.57 18.51 10.03
C ARG A 81 -14.31 18.49 10.89
N MET A 82 -13.71 17.32 11.10
CA MET A 82 -12.54 17.15 11.97
C MET A 82 -11.20 17.46 11.29
N PHE A 83 -11.05 17.08 10.02
CA PHE A 83 -9.77 17.12 9.28
C PHE A 83 -9.80 18.01 8.03
N GLY A 84 -10.96 18.56 7.66
CA GLY A 84 -11.11 19.40 6.48
C GLY A 84 -11.49 18.64 5.20
N SER A 85 -11.77 19.40 4.14
CA SER A 85 -12.25 18.85 2.86
C SER A 85 -11.20 18.05 2.10
N GLU A 86 -9.92 18.41 2.24
CA GLU A 86 -8.82 17.76 1.52
C GLU A 86 -8.63 16.32 1.97
N ILE A 87 -8.37 16.10 3.26
CA ILE A 87 -8.18 14.74 3.84
C ILE A 87 -9.44 13.90 3.64
N ALA A 88 -10.63 14.50 3.80
CA ALA A 88 -11.87 13.78 3.53
C ALA A 88 -12.03 13.40 2.05
N GLY A 89 -11.61 14.26 1.12
CA GLY A 89 -11.59 13.94 -0.30
C GLY A 89 -10.66 12.76 -0.62
N LEU A 90 -9.47 12.73 0.01
CA LEU A 90 -8.53 11.62 -0.14
C LEU A 90 -9.12 10.30 0.36
N VAL A 91 -9.69 10.28 1.57
CA VAL A 91 -10.29 9.08 2.17
C VAL A 91 -11.49 8.59 1.37
N ASP A 92 -12.35 9.51 0.89
CA ASP A 92 -13.48 9.16 0.02
C ASP A 92 -13.00 8.55 -1.31
N GLY A 93 -11.96 9.13 -1.92
CA GLY A 93 -11.34 8.59 -3.13
C GLY A 93 -10.86 7.15 -2.94
N VAL A 94 -10.15 6.87 -1.85
CA VAL A 94 -9.65 5.52 -1.53
C VAL A 94 -10.80 4.53 -1.29
N THR A 95 -11.83 4.96 -0.55
CA THR A 95 -13.03 4.17 -0.24
C THR A 95 -13.78 3.78 -1.53
N LYS A 96 -13.98 4.75 -2.43
CA LYS A 96 -14.69 4.52 -3.71
C LYS A 96 -13.98 3.50 -4.59
N ILE A 97 -12.65 3.59 -4.71
CA ILE A 97 -11.84 2.60 -5.45
C ILE A 97 -12.04 1.20 -4.86
N THR A 98 -12.07 1.08 -3.53
CA THR A 98 -12.21 -0.21 -2.82
C THR A 98 -13.59 -0.83 -3.00
N LYS A 99 -14.67 -0.04 -2.91
CA LYS A 99 -16.05 -0.53 -3.09
C LYS A 99 -16.38 -0.91 -4.54
N MET A 100 -15.88 -0.14 -5.51
CA MET A 100 -16.25 -0.32 -6.93
C MET A 100 -15.55 -1.51 -7.62
N GLY A 101 -14.54 -2.11 -6.98
CA GLY A 101 -13.93 -3.37 -7.42
C GLY A 101 -14.78 -4.62 -7.12
N ARG A 102 -15.83 -4.50 -6.29
CA ARG A 102 -16.69 -5.61 -5.83
C ARG A 102 -17.91 -5.89 -6.73
N LEU A 103 -18.08 -5.17 -7.84
CA LEU A 103 -19.19 -5.40 -8.78
C LEU A 103 -18.96 -6.70 -9.58
N PRO A 104 -19.97 -7.59 -9.69
CA PRO A 104 -19.85 -8.81 -10.46
C PRO A 104 -19.75 -8.46 -11.95
N TYR A 105 -18.54 -8.54 -12.51
CA TYR A 105 -18.33 -8.45 -13.95
C TYR A 105 -18.26 -9.87 -14.54
N ASN A 106 -18.86 -10.04 -15.72
CA ASN A 106 -18.99 -11.34 -16.39
C ASN A 106 -17.65 -11.91 -16.92
N SER A 107 -16.57 -11.12 -16.91
CA SER A 107 -15.23 -11.55 -17.38
C SER A 107 -14.11 -10.82 -16.65
N ARG A 108 -13.06 -11.55 -16.26
CA ARG A 108 -11.86 -11.02 -15.58
C ARG A 108 -11.16 -9.93 -16.37
N ALA A 109 -11.07 -10.08 -17.70
CA ALA A 109 -10.43 -9.09 -18.57
C ALA A 109 -11.19 -7.74 -18.58
N VAL A 110 -12.52 -7.80 -18.51
CA VAL A 110 -13.37 -6.60 -18.41
C VAL A 110 -13.19 -5.93 -17.04
N GLN A 111 -13.09 -6.73 -15.97
CA GLN A 111 -12.86 -6.22 -14.62
C GLN A 111 -11.49 -5.52 -14.50
N GLN A 112 -10.44 -6.09 -15.08
CA GLN A 112 -9.11 -5.47 -15.12
C GLN A 112 -9.10 -4.16 -15.91
N ALA A 113 -9.70 -4.14 -17.11
CA ALA A 113 -9.78 -2.94 -17.94
C ALA A 113 -10.56 -1.81 -17.23
N GLU A 114 -11.64 -2.15 -16.55
CA GLU A 114 -12.43 -1.20 -15.76
C GLU A 114 -11.68 -0.73 -14.51
N ASN A 115 -10.97 -1.61 -13.79
CA ASN A 115 -10.14 -1.22 -12.65
C ASN A 115 -9.02 -0.26 -13.08
N LEU A 116 -8.36 -0.54 -14.20
CA LEU A 116 -7.36 0.34 -14.78
C LEU A 116 -7.97 1.68 -15.18
N ARG A 117 -9.09 1.68 -15.91
CA ARG A 117 -9.80 2.91 -16.32
C ARG A 117 -10.21 3.77 -15.12
N LYS A 118 -10.68 3.14 -14.04
CA LYS A 118 -11.13 3.82 -12.82
C LYS A 118 -9.97 4.40 -12.04
N MET A 119 -8.85 3.68 -11.94
CA MET A 119 -7.63 4.23 -11.35
C MET A 119 -7.09 5.42 -12.17
N LEU A 120 -7.18 5.37 -13.50
CA LEU A 120 -6.84 6.53 -14.34
C LEU A 120 -7.75 7.75 -14.09
N ILE A 121 -9.04 7.53 -13.82
CA ILE A 121 -9.97 8.61 -13.44
C ILE A 121 -9.63 9.16 -12.05
N ALA A 122 -9.37 8.29 -11.05
CA ALA A 122 -9.01 8.72 -9.70
C ALA A 122 -7.66 9.47 -9.68
N MET A 123 -6.70 9.05 -10.50
CA MET A 123 -5.44 9.75 -10.73
C MET A 123 -5.63 11.16 -11.32
N ASN A 124 -6.71 11.40 -12.05
CA ASN A 124 -6.98 12.69 -12.69
C ASN A 124 -7.48 13.76 -11.69
N GLU A 125 -8.01 13.36 -10.53
CA GLU A 125 -8.48 14.28 -9.49
C GLU A 125 -7.42 14.52 -8.41
N ASP A 126 -6.79 13.45 -7.88
CA ASP A 126 -5.67 13.57 -6.95
C ASP A 126 -4.82 12.29 -6.93
N ILE A 127 -3.56 12.40 -7.38
CA ILE A 127 -2.60 11.29 -7.42
C ILE A 127 -2.31 10.71 -6.02
N ARG A 128 -2.52 11.47 -4.93
CA ARG A 128 -2.31 10.97 -3.57
C ARG A 128 -3.25 9.81 -3.24
N VAL A 129 -4.46 9.79 -3.81
CA VAL A 129 -5.42 8.70 -3.65
C VAL A 129 -4.85 7.37 -4.14
N ILE A 130 -4.24 7.36 -5.33
CA ILE A 130 -3.66 6.13 -5.88
C ILE A 130 -2.42 5.69 -5.08
N ILE A 131 -1.63 6.63 -4.58
CA ILE A 131 -0.45 6.33 -3.76
C ILE A 131 -0.87 5.71 -2.42
N ILE A 132 -1.91 6.24 -1.76
CA ILE A 132 -2.48 5.63 -0.54
C ILE A 132 -2.96 4.21 -0.85
N LYS A 133 -3.64 4.00 -1.98
CA LYS A 133 -4.14 2.67 -2.35
C LYS A 133 -3.01 1.67 -2.64
N LEU A 134 -1.91 2.12 -3.25
CA LEU A 134 -0.72 1.31 -3.46
C LEU A 134 -0.06 0.91 -2.12
N ALA A 135 0.04 1.84 -1.18
CA ALA A 135 0.58 1.57 0.16
C ALA A 135 -0.30 0.58 0.95
N ASP A 136 -1.63 0.77 0.90
CA ASP A 136 -2.61 -0.19 1.44
C ASP A 136 -2.42 -1.59 0.83
N ARG A 137 -2.41 -1.67 -0.50
CA ARG A 137 -2.24 -2.95 -1.21
C ARG A 137 -0.92 -3.63 -0.84
N LEU A 138 0.18 -2.88 -0.76
CA LEU A 138 1.48 -3.42 -0.40
C LEU A 138 1.46 -4.03 1.01
N HIS A 139 0.92 -3.31 2.00
CA HIS A 139 0.84 -3.85 3.36
C HIS A 139 -0.07 -5.09 3.44
N ASN A 140 -1.17 -5.10 2.67
CA ASN A 140 -2.04 -6.26 2.57
C ASN A 140 -1.31 -7.47 1.96
N MET A 141 -0.50 -7.28 0.92
CA MET A 141 0.33 -8.35 0.35
C MET A 141 1.42 -8.84 1.32
N ARG A 142 2.04 -7.95 2.11
CA ARG A 142 2.98 -8.32 3.18
C ARG A 142 2.35 -9.22 4.24
N THR A 143 1.04 -9.10 4.45
CA THR A 143 0.27 -9.87 5.44
C THR A 143 -0.64 -10.94 4.80
N ALA A 144 -0.44 -11.26 3.52
CA ALA A 144 -1.30 -12.16 2.76
C ALA A 144 -1.34 -13.60 3.32
N GLN A 145 -0.32 -14.03 4.08
CA GLN A 145 -0.23 -15.37 4.66
C GLN A 145 -1.41 -15.74 5.59
N TYR A 146 -2.15 -14.75 6.10
CA TYR A 146 -3.33 -14.96 6.96
C TYR A 146 -4.64 -15.07 6.17
N TRP A 147 -4.62 -14.92 4.85
CA TRP A 147 -5.81 -15.10 4.01
C TRP A 147 -5.96 -16.56 3.58
N GLU A 148 -7.20 -16.95 3.24
CA GLU A 148 -7.46 -18.22 2.56
C GLU A 148 -6.73 -18.31 1.21
N PRO A 149 -6.26 -19.50 0.78
CA PRO A 149 -5.46 -19.67 -0.44
C PRO A 149 -6.10 -19.07 -1.70
N GLU A 150 -7.43 -19.16 -1.83
CA GLU A 150 -8.16 -18.58 -2.95
C GLU A 150 -8.03 -17.05 -2.97
N LYS A 151 -8.23 -16.39 -1.81
CA LYS A 151 -8.09 -14.95 -1.65
C LYS A 151 -6.63 -14.51 -1.84
N GLN A 152 -5.66 -15.30 -1.38
CA GLN A 152 -4.24 -15.04 -1.65
C GLN A 152 -3.96 -14.98 -3.15
N ARG A 153 -4.39 -16.00 -3.91
CA ARG A 153 -4.19 -16.04 -5.37
C ARG A 153 -4.92 -14.91 -6.08
N GLU A 154 -6.17 -14.62 -5.70
CA GLU A 154 -6.94 -13.49 -6.25
C GLU A 154 -6.19 -12.16 -6.05
N LYS A 155 -5.76 -11.87 -4.82
CA LYS A 155 -5.09 -10.60 -4.51
C LYS A 155 -3.69 -10.51 -5.08
N ALA A 156 -2.96 -11.61 -5.18
CA ALA A 156 -1.66 -11.66 -5.84
C ALA A 156 -1.81 -11.38 -7.35
N LEU A 157 -2.81 -11.98 -8.01
CA LEU A 157 -3.07 -11.73 -9.42
C LEU A 157 -3.45 -10.25 -9.67
N GLU A 158 -4.37 -9.70 -8.86
CA GLU A 158 -4.75 -8.29 -8.91
C GLU A 158 -3.55 -7.35 -8.70
N SER A 159 -2.65 -7.70 -7.78
CA SER A 159 -1.43 -6.95 -7.48
C SER A 159 -0.46 -6.96 -8.65
N MET A 160 -0.24 -8.12 -9.27
CA MET A 160 0.66 -8.31 -10.41
C MET A 160 0.16 -7.60 -11.67
N GLU A 161 -1.13 -7.75 -11.99
CA GLU A 161 -1.68 -7.30 -13.28
C GLU A 161 -2.13 -5.84 -13.27
N VAL A 162 -2.41 -5.28 -12.09
CA VAL A 162 -3.02 -3.95 -11.97
C VAL A 162 -2.15 -3.00 -11.15
N TYR A 163 -1.87 -3.31 -9.89
CA TYR A 163 -1.19 -2.36 -9.00
C TYR A 163 0.30 -2.20 -9.31
N ALA A 164 1.03 -3.28 -9.62
CA ALA A 164 2.44 -3.21 -10.00
C ALA A 164 2.66 -2.38 -11.29
N PRO A 165 1.90 -2.57 -12.39
CA PRO A 165 1.99 -1.70 -13.55
C PRO A 165 1.68 -0.23 -13.26
N ILE A 166 0.76 0.06 -12.34
CA ILE A 166 0.45 1.43 -11.94
C ILE A 166 1.62 2.03 -11.15
N ALA A 167 2.16 1.31 -10.16
CA ALA A 167 3.35 1.74 -9.43
C ALA A 167 4.53 2.03 -10.38
N HIS A 168 4.72 1.19 -11.40
CA HIS A 168 5.72 1.42 -12.45
C HIS A 168 5.47 2.73 -13.22
N ARG A 169 4.23 2.98 -13.66
CA ARG A 169 3.86 4.21 -14.39
C ARG A 169 4.05 5.47 -13.54
N LEU A 170 3.88 5.38 -12.23
CA LEU A 170 4.11 6.47 -11.28
C LEU A 170 5.58 6.62 -10.89
N GLY A 171 6.48 5.78 -11.40
CA GLY A 171 7.90 5.79 -11.04
C GLY A 171 8.19 5.25 -9.64
N ILE A 172 7.21 4.65 -8.96
CA ILE A 172 7.35 4.11 -7.59
C ILE A 172 7.92 2.68 -7.67
N ARG A 173 9.20 2.58 -8.04
CA ARG A 173 9.87 1.31 -8.29
C ARG A 173 9.89 0.38 -7.06
N ALA A 174 10.10 0.95 -5.87
CA ALA A 174 10.13 0.17 -4.62
C ALA A 174 8.83 -0.61 -4.36
N ILE A 175 7.67 0.03 -4.56
CA ILE A 175 6.37 -0.65 -4.42
C ILE A 175 6.18 -1.67 -5.53
N LYS A 176 6.54 -1.32 -6.78
CA LYS A 176 6.40 -2.22 -7.92
C LYS A 176 7.14 -3.53 -7.69
N GLU A 177 8.43 -3.45 -7.42
CA GLU A 177 9.31 -4.62 -7.23
C GLU A 177 8.79 -5.50 -6.09
N GLU A 178 8.41 -4.91 -4.96
CA GLU A 178 7.93 -5.68 -3.82
C GLU A 178 6.55 -6.33 -4.06
N LEU A 179 5.64 -5.65 -4.77
CA LEU A 179 4.36 -6.25 -5.18
C LEU A 179 4.58 -7.40 -6.16
N GLU A 180 5.49 -7.28 -7.12
CA GLU A 180 5.83 -8.34 -8.07
C GLU A 180 6.39 -9.57 -7.33
N ASP A 181 7.35 -9.38 -6.44
CA ASP A 181 7.96 -10.46 -5.66
C ASP A 181 6.95 -11.18 -4.75
N LEU A 182 6.16 -10.42 -3.98
CA LEU A 182 5.13 -10.99 -3.09
C LEU A 182 4.05 -11.74 -3.88
N SER A 183 3.68 -11.24 -5.06
CA SER A 183 2.68 -11.86 -5.92
C SER A 183 3.21 -13.12 -6.57
N LEU A 184 4.44 -13.10 -7.09
CA LEU A 184 5.08 -14.26 -7.71
C LEU A 184 5.21 -15.42 -6.70
N ARG A 185 5.62 -15.13 -5.47
CA ARG A 185 5.73 -16.11 -4.39
C ARG A 185 4.42 -16.85 -4.11
N ILE A 186 3.27 -16.20 -4.30
CA ILE A 186 1.93 -16.79 -4.09
C ILE A 186 1.42 -17.50 -5.36
N LEU A 187 1.64 -16.89 -6.53
CA LEU A 187 1.10 -17.40 -7.79
C LEU A 187 1.86 -18.62 -8.30
N ASP A 188 3.19 -18.60 -8.20
CA ASP A 188 4.10 -19.67 -8.61
C ASP A 188 5.27 -19.83 -7.61
N PRO A 189 5.06 -20.58 -6.52
CA PRO A 189 6.09 -20.83 -5.51
C PRO A 189 7.31 -21.60 -6.05
N TYR A 190 7.13 -22.41 -7.10
CA TYR A 190 8.20 -23.21 -7.67
C TYR A 190 9.15 -22.33 -8.48
N ALA A 191 8.61 -21.51 -9.39
CA ALA A 191 9.40 -20.54 -10.13
C ALA A 191 10.09 -19.54 -9.20
N TYR A 192 9.40 -19.08 -8.15
CA TYR A 192 9.99 -18.20 -7.14
C TYR A 192 11.22 -18.84 -6.47
N LYS A 193 11.10 -20.11 -6.06
CA LYS A 193 12.20 -20.85 -5.43
C LYS A 193 13.38 -21.07 -6.39
N GLU A 194 13.11 -21.40 -7.65
CA GLU A 194 14.17 -21.57 -8.66
C GLU A 194 14.96 -20.27 -8.88
N ILE A 195 14.28 -19.12 -8.89
CA ILE A 195 14.91 -17.80 -8.97
C ILE A 195 15.75 -17.53 -7.71
N GLU A 196 15.22 -17.82 -6.52
CA GLU A 196 15.92 -17.64 -5.24
C GLU A 196 17.21 -18.48 -5.17
N ASP A 197 17.11 -19.77 -5.51
CA ASP A 197 18.26 -20.69 -5.54
C ASP A 197 19.31 -20.23 -6.57
N SER A 198 18.87 -19.79 -7.75
CA SER A 198 19.76 -19.25 -8.79
C SER A 198 20.48 -17.97 -8.36
N LEU A 199 19.80 -17.08 -7.64
CA LEU A 199 20.39 -15.86 -7.08
C LEU A 199 21.37 -16.18 -5.95
N ALA A 200 21.08 -17.18 -5.12
CA ALA A 200 21.95 -17.64 -4.04
C ALA A 200 23.25 -18.22 -4.58
N LEU A 201 23.19 -19.05 -5.63
CA LEU A 201 24.36 -19.66 -6.28
C LEU A 201 25.35 -18.63 -6.82
N ARG A 202 24.88 -17.46 -7.27
CA ARG A 202 25.70 -16.38 -7.84
C ARG A 202 26.09 -15.30 -6.83
N ARG A 203 25.74 -15.47 -5.55
CA ARG A 203 25.88 -14.43 -4.54
C ARG A 203 27.35 -14.05 -4.29
N ASP A 204 28.22 -15.04 -4.19
CA ASP A 204 29.64 -14.81 -3.87
C ASP A 204 30.38 -14.16 -5.04
N GLU A 205 30.13 -14.62 -6.27
CA GLU A 205 30.68 -14.01 -7.49
C GLU A 205 30.23 -12.56 -7.65
N ARG A 206 28.93 -12.29 -7.42
CA ARG A 206 28.38 -10.93 -7.47
C ARG A 206 28.99 -10.03 -6.39
N ASN A 207 29.12 -10.52 -5.16
CA ASN A 207 29.72 -9.75 -4.07
C ASN A 207 31.19 -9.43 -4.34
N ALA A 208 31.96 -10.41 -4.82
CA ALA A 208 33.36 -10.20 -5.21
C ALA A 208 33.49 -9.16 -6.33
N PHE A 209 32.60 -9.21 -7.33
CA PHE A 209 32.56 -8.23 -8.42
C PHE A 209 32.22 -6.82 -7.91
N ILE A 210 31.24 -6.67 -7.03
CA ILE A 210 30.84 -5.39 -6.43
C ILE A 210 31.99 -4.81 -5.62
N GLU A 211 32.65 -5.60 -4.76
CA GLU A 211 33.77 -5.12 -3.94
C GLU A 211 34.96 -4.70 -4.80
N LYS A 212 35.30 -5.48 -5.84
CA LYS A 212 36.34 -5.10 -6.80
C LYS A 212 35.99 -3.79 -7.50
N THR A 213 34.73 -3.58 -7.88
CA THR A 213 34.28 -2.35 -8.55
C THR A 213 34.31 -1.15 -7.60
N LYS A 214 33.89 -1.30 -6.34
CA LYS A 214 34.00 -0.24 -5.33
C LYS A 214 35.44 0.21 -5.10
N GLN A 215 36.40 -0.72 -5.14
CA GLN A 215 37.82 -0.42 -5.01
C GLN A 215 38.37 0.37 -6.20
N LEU A 216 37.80 0.22 -7.40
CA LEU A 216 38.21 0.93 -8.61
C LEU A 216 37.64 2.35 -8.71
N ILE A 217 36.55 2.64 -8.00
CA ILE A 217 35.84 3.93 -8.03
C ILE A 217 36.24 4.81 -6.81
N LYS A 218 36.98 4.25 -5.84
CA LYS A 218 37.63 4.99 -4.76
C LYS A 218 38.97 5.55 -5.21
#